data_AF-A0A7J9GS47-F1
#
_entry.id   AF-A0A7J9GS47-F1
#
_cell.length_a   1.000
_cell.length_b   1.000
_cell.length_c   1.000
_cell.angle_alpha   90.00
_cell.angle_beta   90.00
_cell.angle_gamma   90.00
#
_symmetry.space_group_name_H-M   'P 1'
#
loop_
_entity.id
_entity.type
_entity.pdbx_description
1 polymer ?
#
loop_
_entity_poly.entity_id
_entity_poly.type
_entity_poly.pdbx_seq_one_letter_code
_entity_poly.pdbx_strand_id
1 'polypeptide(L)'
;MGQRQNHDYDVSSGFDMQLIGNFLSFASRGDRVGLNQMLRDGISPDVQDYDRRTALHLAASEGHAPIVELLLLYKANVNLIDRWNRTPLTDARLYGHRDICRILEVNGGKDMDDKEFINDQPTLNDQAPMTVRHEPDSNEVIDISELNTDKSSVINPQGVYGESEKVKWRGTWVVKTVIKSQIQHPVKMILSSKDNTLLQELRHPNILQFLGSIVQGEEMILITEYLPKDNLDLILKKKGRLDFPTALRYALDIARGMNYLHKHKPKPIVHNNLDPRNLLQDESGHLKIGEYWVQMLYEQIQPNQDACMSPTSHLQFHSFISCF
;
A
#
# COMPACT_ATOMS: atom_id res chain seq x y z
N MET A 1 52.02 18.52 -3.30
CA MET A 1 51.46 18.12 -4.62
C MET A 1 51.09 16.65 -4.54
N GLY A 2 49.85 16.31 -4.87
CA GLY A 2 49.32 14.95 -4.78
C GLY A 2 47.81 14.98 -4.63
N GLN A 3 47.13 15.45 -5.68
CA GLN A 3 45.67 15.42 -5.79
C GLN A 3 45.18 14.00 -6.10
N ARG A 4 44.09 13.64 -5.42
CA ARG A 4 42.87 12.92 -5.85
C ARG A 4 43.02 11.68 -6.76
N GLN A 5 42.33 10.61 -6.34
CA GLN A 5 41.18 10.10 -7.10
C GLN A 5 40.16 9.50 -6.13
N ASN A 6 39.01 10.17 -6.03
CA ASN A 6 37.78 9.64 -5.44
C ASN A 6 37.21 8.61 -6.43
N HIS A 7 36.86 7.43 -5.95
CA HIS A 7 36.13 6.46 -6.75
C HIS A 7 34.66 6.87 -6.86
N ASP A 8 34.22 6.99 -8.11
CA ASP A 8 32.85 7.26 -8.54
C ASP A 8 31.88 6.25 -7.93
N TYR A 9 30.93 6.76 -7.14
CA TYR A 9 29.64 6.15 -6.95
C TYR A 9 28.71 6.68 -8.05
N ASP A 10 27.75 5.84 -8.46
CA ASP A 10 26.43 6.24 -8.96
C ASP A 10 26.15 6.13 -10.49
N VAL A 11 25.76 4.92 -10.93
CA VAL A 11 24.83 4.65 -12.06
C VAL A 11 24.08 3.30 -11.89
N SER A 12 24.59 2.36 -11.07
CA SER A 12 24.03 0.99 -10.92
C SER A 12 22.74 0.88 -10.10
N SER A 13 22.49 1.81 -9.17
CA SER A 13 21.42 1.73 -8.17
C SER A 13 20.01 1.64 -8.75
N GLY A 14 19.79 2.25 -9.92
CA GLY A 14 18.49 2.28 -10.59
C GLY A 14 18.10 0.97 -11.29
N PHE A 15 19.06 0.11 -11.65
CA PHE A 15 18.79 -1.20 -12.22
C PHE A 15 18.47 -2.23 -11.13
N ASP A 16 19.14 -2.12 -9.97
CA ASP A 16 18.95 -3.03 -8.84
C ASP A 16 17.53 -2.95 -8.26
N MET A 17 16.95 -1.75 -8.09
CA MET A 17 15.61 -1.61 -7.52
C MET A 17 14.48 -2.10 -8.45
N GLN A 18 14.62 -1.92 -9.77
CA GLN A 18 13.64 -2.47 -10.71
C GLN A 18 13.71 -3.99 -10.76
N LEU A 19 14.92 -4.55 -10.67
CA LEU A 19 15.14 -5.99 -10.59
C LEU A 19 14.52 -6.57 -9.31
N ILE A 20 14.74 -5.92 -8.16
CA ILE A 20 14.12 -6.30 -6.88
C ILE A 20 12.60 -6.22 -6.98
N GLY A 21 12.05 -5.13 -7.52
CA GLY A 21 10.60 -4.97 -7.70
C GLY A 21 9.98 -6.09 -8.55
N ASN A 22 10.62 -6.43 -9.69
CA ASN A 22 10.17 -7.53 -10.54
C ASN A 22 10.22 -8.88 -9.83
N PHE A 23 11.31 -9.14 -9.09
CA PHE A 23 11.48 -10.36 -8.30
C PHE A 23 10.38 -10.53 -7.26
N LEU A 24 10.11 -9.46 -6.51
CA LEU A 24 9.07 -9.41 -5.49
C LEU A 24 7.66 -9.54 -6.10
N SER A 25 7.41 -8.91 -7.27
CA SER A 25 6.15 -9.04 -8.03
C SER A 25 5.87 -10.50 -8.42
N PHE A 26 6.88 -11.26 -8.85
CA PHE A 26 6.68 -12.69 -9.13
C PHE A 26 6.24 -13.48 -7.88
N ALA A 27 6.80 -13.19 -6.72
CA ALA A 27 6.42 -13.83 -5.47
C ALA A 27 4.99 -13.47 -5.04
N SER A 28 4.64 -12.18 -5.12
CA SER A 28 3.30 -11.67 -4.81
C SER A 28 2.21 -12.23 -5.72
N ARG A 29 2.55 -12.64 -6.95
CA ARG A 29 1.60 -13.18 -7.95
C ARG A 29 1.48 -14.70 -7.95
N GLY A 30 2.28 -15.40 -7.16
CA GLY A 30 2.34 -16.85 -7.24
C GLY A 30 3.07 -17.36 -8.50
N ASP A 31 3.82 -16.49 -9.19
CA ASP A 31 4.48 -16.82 -10.46
C ASP A 31 5.79 -17.57 -10.20
N ARG A 32 5.65 -18.89 -10.04
CA ARG A 32 6.76 -19.78 -9.71
C ARG A 32 7.81 -19.84 -10.81
N VAL A 33 7.42 -19.66 -12.07
CA VAL A 33 8.32 -19.77 -13.22
C VAL A 33 9.22 -18.55 -13.28
N GLY A 34 8.64 -17.34 -13.25
CA GLY A 34 9.40 -16.10 -13.25
C GLY A 34 10.32 -15.98 -12.04
N LEU A 35 9.81 -16.30 -10.85
CA LEU A 35 10.60 -16.27 -9.63
C LEU A 35 11.78 -17.26 -9.66
N ASN A 36 11.54 -18.50 -10.05
CA ASN A 36 12.57 -19.53 -10.13
C ASN A 36 13.64 -19.19 -11.17
N GLN A 37 13.27 -18.53 -12.28
CA GLN A 37 14.24 -18.07 -13.26
C GLN A 37 15.20 -17.04 -12.65
N MET A 38 14.67 -16.02 -11.97
CA MET A 38 15.51 -14.98 -11.35
C MET A 38 16.41 -15.54 -10.23
N LEU A 39 15.91 -16.50 -9.44
CA LEU A 39 16.71 -17.21 -8.43
C LEU A 39 17.87 -17.99 -9.07
N ARG A 40 17.66 -18.59 -10.24
CA ARG A 40 18.72 -19.28 -11.00
C ARG A 40 19.73 -18.30 -11.60
N ASP A 41 19.27 -17.11 -11.96
CA ASP A 41 20.12 -16.03 -12.47
C ASP A 41 20.97 -15.37 -11.37
N GLY A 42 20.79 -15.80 -10.11
CA GLY A 42 21.66 -15.46 -8.98
C GLY A 42 21.16 -14.33 -8.10
N ILE A 43 19.91 -13.88 -8.26
CA ILE A 43 19.34 -12.92 -7.31
C ILE A 43 19.23 -13.57 -5.91
N SER A 44 19.61 -12.82 -4.89
CA SER A 44 19.43 -13.29 -3.51
C SER A 44 17.93 -13.40 -3.19
N PRO A 45 17.45 -14.49 -2.57
CA PRO A 45 16.06 -14.57 -2.10
C PRO A 45 15.72 -13.57 -0.99
N ASP A 46 16.75 -13.01 -0.35
CA ASP A 46 16.67 -12.08 0.79
C ASP A 46 16.75 -10.61 0.37
N VAL A 47 16.67 -10.31 -0.94
CA VAL A 47 16.55 -8.91 -1.37
C VAL A 47 15.28 -8.28 -0.78
N GLN A 48 15.40 -7.01 -0.40
CA GLN A 48 14.36 -6.26 0.29
C GLN A 48 13.89 -5.07 -0.55
N ASP A 49 12.57 -4.81 -0.56
CA ASP A 49 12.04 -3.53 -1.04
C ASP A 49 12.32 -2.39 -0.04
N TYR A 50 11.83 -1.20 -0.39
CA TYR A 50 11.91 -0.01 0.46
C TYR A 50 11.21 -0.19 1.83
N ASP A 51 10.26 -1.12 1.94
CA ASP A 51 9.57 -1.46 3.18
C ASP A 51 10.29 -2.57 3.97
N ARG A 52 11.51 -2.96 3.55
CA ARG A 52 12.28 -4.08 4.09
C ARG A 52 11.60 -5.45 3.90
N ARG A 53 10.61 -5.56 3.02
CA ARG A 53 9.92 -6.82 2.74
C ARG A 53 10.70 -7.64 1.72
N THR A 54 10.78 -8.93 1.98
CA THR A 54 11.37 -9.92 1.06
C THR A 54 10.29 -10.63 0.23
N ALA A 55 10.70 -11.42 -0.76
CA ALA A 55 9.79 -12.25 -1.53
C ALA A 55 8.98 -13.20 -0.63
N LEU A 56 9.59 -13.63 0.48
CA LEU A 56 8.96 -14.53 1.45
C LEU A 56 7.83 -13.85 2.22
N HIS A 57 7.96 -12.55 2.55
CA HIS A 57 6.88 -11.77 3.15
C HIS A 57 5.67 -11.71 2.22
N LEU A 58 5.88 -11.34 0.95
CA LEU A 58 4.80 -11.19 -0.02
C LEU A 58 4.12 -12.51 -0.35
N ALA A 59 4.90 -13.58 -0.55
CA ALA A 59 4.33 -14.91 -0.78
C ALA A 59 3.52 -15.41 0.42
N ALA A 60 3.97 -15.09 1.64
CA ALA A 60 3.30 -15.44 2.88
C ALA A 60 2.01 -14.64 3.09
N SER A 61 2.00 -13.33 2.79
CA SER A 61 0.81 -12.48 2.91
C SER A 61 -0.27 -12.82 1.88
N GLU A 62 0.13 -13.20 0.66
CA GLU A 62 -0.79 -13.52 -0.43
C GLU A 62 -1.27 -14.99 -0.46
N GLY A 63 -0.75 -15.85 0.41
CA GLY A 63 -1.20 -17.24 0.49
C GLY A 63 -0.59 -18.15 -0.59
N HIS A 64 0.60 -17.84 -1.09
CA HIS A 64 1.26 -18.60 -2.15
C HIS A 64 2.23 -19.67 -1.61
N ALA A 65 1.69 -20.74 -1.03
CA ALA A 65 2.49 -21.85 -0.47
C ALA A 65 3.56 -22.42 -1.42
N PRO A 66 3.30 -22.65 -2.74
CA PRO A 66 4.34 -23.15 -3.66
C PRO A 66 5.51 -22.18 -3.86
N ILE A 67 5.27 -20.87 -3.67
CA ILE A 67 6.33 -19.85 -3.72
C ILE A 67 7.13 -19.85 -2.43
N VAL A 68 6.45 -19.95 -1.28
CA VAL A 68 7.11 -20.09 0.03
C VAL A 68 8.06 -21.28 0.02
N GLU A 69 7.60 -22.45 -0.42
CA GLU A 69 8.44 -23.66 -0.54
C GLU A 69 9.63 -23.46 -1.48
N LEU A 70 9.44 -22.79 -2.61
CA LEU A 70 10.52 -22.48 -3.54
C LEU A 70 11.57 -21.55 -2.91
N LEU A 71 11.15 -20.49 -2.23
CA LEU A 71 12.08 -19.56 -1.57
C LEU A 71 12.87 -20.25 -0.46
N LEU A 72 12.22 -21.13 0.32
CA LEU A 72 12.87 -21.94 1.34
C LEU A 72 13.88 -22.94 0.75
N LEU A 73 13.58 -23.53 -0.40
CA LEU A 73 14.51 -24.39 -1.14
C LEU A 73 15.79 -23.62 -1.50
N TYR A 74 15.65 -22.34 -1.86
CA TYR A 74 16.74 -21.41 -2.13
C TYR A 74 17.33 -20.76 -0.88
N LYS A 75 17.02 -21.27 0.32
CA LYS A 75 17.59 -20.83 1.61
C LYS A 75 17.25 -19.38 2.00
N ALA A 76 16.07 -18.89 1.60
CA ALA A 76 15.54 -17.63 2.09
C ALA A 76 15.53 -17.59 3.63
N ASN A 77 15.96 -16.47 4.22
CA ASN A 77 15.92 -16.28 5.66
C ASN A 77 14.49 -16.04 6.13
N VAL A 78 13.95 -17.02 6.87
CA VAL A 78 12.56 -17.04 7.36
C VAL A 78 12.24 -16.01 8.44
N ASN A 79 13.25 -15.34 9.00
CA ASN A 79 13.13 -14.45 10.16
C ASN A 79 13.55 -13.00 9.85
N LEU A 80 13.75 -12.65 8.58
CA LEU A 80 13.93 -11.24 8.24
C LEU A 80 12.67 -10.46 8.62
N ILE A 81 12.88 -9.24 9.11
CA ILE A 81 11.81 -8.35 9.52
C ILE A 81 11.61 -7.24 8.50
N ASP A 82 10.35 -6.91 8.27
CA ASP A 82 9.98 -5.70 7.53
C ASP A 82 10.11 -4.44 8.42
N ARG A 83 9.78 -3.27 7.85
CA ARG A 83 9.84 -1.99 8.58
C ARG A 83 8.86 -1.87 9.75
N TRP A 84 7.89 -2.79 9.88
CA TRP A 84 6.94 -2.87 11.01
C TRP A 84 7.30 -4.00 11.96
N ASN A 85 8.54 -4.49 11.90
CA ASN A 85 9.03 -5.55 12.78
C ASN A 85 8.25 -6.88 12.62
N ARG A 86 7.63 -7.12 11.45
CA ARG A 86 6.91 -8.37 11.16
C ARG A 86 7.82 -9.33 10.43
N THR A 87 7.69 -10.61 10.75
CA THR A 87 8.31 -11.69 9.97
C THR A 87 7.32 -12.23 8.93
N PRO A 88 7.77 -13.02 7.94
CA PRO A 88 6.87 -13.71 7.03
C PRO A 88 5.85 -14.59 7.75
N LEU A 89 6.20 -15.15 8.92
CA LEU A 89 5.27 -15.95 9.72
C LEU A 89 4.17 -15.08 10.35
N THR A 90 4.53 -13.89 10.86
CA THR A 90 3.56 -12.91 11.36
C THR A 90 2.59 -12.48 10.25
N ASP A 91 3.09 -12.23 9.04
CA ASP A 91 2.24 -11.90 7.88
C ASP A 91 1.29 -13.04 7.50
N ALA A 92 1.80 -14.28 7.34
CA ALA A 92 0.96 -15.44 7.05
C ALA A 92 -0.16 -15.62 8.09
N ARG A 93 0.17 -15.42 9.37
CA ARG A 93 -0.78 -15.53 10.49
C ARG A 93 -1.83 -14.43 10.46
N LEU A 94 -1.41 -13.19 10.24
CA LEU A 94 -2.28 -12.02 10.14
C LEU A 94 -3.34 -12.20 9.04
N TYR A 95 -2.95 -12.77 7.90
CA TYR A 95 -3.85 -13.01 6.77
C TYR A 95 -4.54 -14.39 6.79
N GLY A 96 -4.27 -15.22 7.80
CA GLY A 96 -4.99 -16.47 8.05
C GLY A 96 -4.52 -17.67 7.23
N HIS A 97 -3.32 -17.62 6.63
CA HIS A 97 -2.76 -18.67 5.79
C HIS A 97 -2.10 -19.78 6.63
N ARG A 98 -2.96 -20.62 7.24
CA ARG A 98 -2.57 -21.66 8.21
C ARG A 98 -1.56 -22.68 7.71
N ASP A 99 -1.66 -23.05 6.43
CA ASP A 99 -0.74 -23.95 5.75
C ASP A 99 0.66 -23.34 5.67
N ILE A 100 0.76 -22.08 5.26
CA ILE A 100 2.02 -21.32 5.23
C ILE A 100 2.59 -21.14 6.63
N CYS A 101 1.76 -20.84 7.64
CA CYS A 101 2.24 -20.76 9.02
C CYS A 101 2.96 -22.05 9.43
N ARG A 102 2.35 -23.21 9.16
CA ARG A 102 2.96 -24.50 9.47
C ARG A 102 4.25 -24.74 8.69
N ILE A 103 4.30 -24.37 7.40
CA ILE A 103 5.53 -24.48 6.59
C ILE A 103 6.65 -23.64 7.20
N LEU A 104 6.38 -22.38 7.52
CA LEU A 104 7.37 -21.46 8.08
C LEU A 104 7.85 -21.91 9.47
N GLU A 105 6.93 -22.34 10.36
CA GLU A 105 7.26 -22.86 11.69
C GLU A 105 8.22 -24.05 11.63
N VAL A 106 7.95 -25.03 10.76
CA VAL A 106 8.80 -26.21 10.56
C VAL A 106 10.20 -25.81 10.05
N ASN A 107 10.29 -24.71 9.31
CA ASN A 107 11.55 -24.17 8.81
C ASN A 107 12.22 -23.17 9.77
N GLY A 108 11.78 -23.10 11.03
CA GLY A 108 12.40 -22.25 12.05
C GLY A 108 11.94 -20.78 12.02
N GLY A 109 10.81 -20.52 11.36
CA GLY A 109 10.12 -19.24 11.39
C GLY A 109 9.67 -18.94 12.82
N LYS A 110 10.09 -17.78 13.31
CA LYS A 110 9.69 -17.26 14.61
C LYS A 110 8.59 -16.25 14.40
N ASP A 111 7.54 -16.43 15.17
CA ASP A 111 6.59 -15.35 15.32
C ASP A 111 7.25 -14.29 16.19
N MET A 112 7.05 -13.03 15.83
CA MET A 112 7.35 -11.97 16.76
C MET A 112 6.16 -11.97 17.73
N ASP A 113 6.31 -12.76 18.81
CA ASP A 113 5.35 -12.78 19.92
C ASP A 113 5.10 -11.32 20.36
N ASP A 114 3.85 -10.88 20.42
CA ASP A 114 3.39 -9.60 21.02
C ASP A 114 3.72 -9.47 22.54
N LYS A 115 4.63 -10.29 23.07
CA LYS A 115 4.83 -10.57 24.50
C LYS A 115 5.83 -9.68 25.24
N GLU A 116 6.28 -8.57 24.69
CA GLU A 116 6.97 -7.55 25.52
C GLU A 116 6.06 -6.48 26.12
N PHE A 117 4.73 -6.54 25.94
CA PHE A 117 3.83 -5.57 26.57
C PHE A 117 2.52 -6.16 27.17
N ILE A 118 2.61 -7.31 27.86
CA ILE A 118 1.50 -7.78 28.72
C ILE A 118 1.91 -7.66 30.19
N ASN A 119 1.60 -6.50 30.78
CA ASN A 119 1.12 -6.42 32.16
C ASN A 119 -0.24 -5.70 32.11
N ASP A 120 -1.29 -6.45 31.78
CA ASP A 120 -2.51 -6.53 32.59
C ASP A 120 -3.52 -7.53 31.96
N GLN A 121 -3.70 -8.61 32.74
CA GLN A 121 -4.62 -9.76 32.74
C GLN A 121 -5.51 -10.19 31.54
N PRO A 122 -5.65 -11.52 31.33
CA PRO A 122 -6.29 -12.10 30.15
C PRO A 122 -7.79 -12.32 30.35
N THR A 123 -8.58 -12.13 29.29
CA THR A 123 -9.84 -12.86 29.13
C THR A 123 -9.91 -13.51 27.76
N LEU A 124 -10.21 -14.81 27.80
CA LEU A 124 -10.37 -15.72 26.67
C LEU A 124 -11.52 -15.26 25.78
N ASN A 125 -11.23 -14.99 24.51
CA ASN A 125 -12.17 -15.22 23.41
C ASN A 125 -11.39 -15.34 22.10
N ASP A 126 -11.59 -16.47 21.43
CA ASP A 126 -11.17 -16.74 20.06
C ASP A 126 -11.82 -15.74 19.10
N GLN A 127 -11.11 -14.65 18.81
CA GLN A 127 -11.29 -13.74 17.69
C GLN A 127 -10.10 -12.78 17.74
N ALA A 128 -9.03 -13.08 17.00
CA ALA A 128 -7.86 -12.21 16.93
C ALA A 128 -8.31 -10.81 16.46
N PRO A 129 -8.34 -9.80 17.35
CA PRO A 129 -8.66 -8.44 16.96
C PRO A 129 -7.41 -7.88 16.29
N MET A 130 -7.57 -7.24 15.13
CA MET A 130 -6.49 -6.45 14.53
C MET A 130 -6.21 -5.25 15.45
N THR A 131 -5.28 -5.41 16.38
CA THR A 131 -4.81 -4.34 17.23
C THR A 131 -3.77 -3.53 16.46
N VAL A 132 -4.18 -2.33 16.06
CA VAL A 132 -3.30 -1.22 15.67
C VAL A 132 -2.41 -0.88 16.87
N ARG A 133 -1.09 -0.86 16.70
CA ARG A 133 -0.17 -0.31 17.70
C ARG A 133 0.90 0.55 17.05
N HIS A 134 1.06 1.72 17.67
CA HIS A 134 2.04 2.77 17.43
C HIS A 134 3.46 2.28 17.72
N GLU A 135 4.41 2.67 16.87
CA GLU A 135 5.84 2.79 17.19
C GLU A 135 6.27 4.26 17.03
N PRO A 136 7.18 4.78 17.87
CA PRO A 136 7.69 6.14 17.77
C PRO A 136 8.86 6.24 16.78
N ASP A 137 8.83 7.28 15.94
CA ASP A 137 9.93 7.84 15.15
C ASP A 137 10.70 6.92 14.20
N SER A 138 10.12 6.74 13.01
CA SER A 138 10.89 6.87 11.75
C SER A 138 10.08 7.69 10.75
N ASN A 139 9.92 8.98 11.06
CA ASN A 139 9.41 9.97 10.11
C ASN A 139 10.43 10.16 8.96
N GLU A 140 10.51 9.20 8.04
CA GLU A 140 11.09 9.47 6.72
C GLU A 140 10.10 10.38 5.98
N VAL A 141 10.29 11.68 6.16
CA VAL A 141 9.61 12.71 5.37
C VAL A 141 10.16 12.61 3.95
N ILE A 142 9.30 12.32 2.97
CA ILE A 142 9.70 12.39 1.56
C ILE A 142 10.04 13.84 1.26
N ASP A 143 11.31 14.14 1.00
CA ASP A 143 11.73 15.45 0.52
C ASP A 143 11.49 15.54 -1.00
N ILE A 144 10.87 16.64 -1.43
CA ILE A 144 10.58 16.93 -2.83
C ILE A 144 11.86 16.97 -3.69
N SER A 145 12.99 17.31 -3.07
CA SER A 145 14.30 17.34 -3.74
C SER A 145 14.77 15.96 -4.20
N GLU A 146 14.25 14.88 -3.61
CA GLU A 146 14.58 13.50 -3.97
C GLU A 146 13.75 12.96 -5.15
N LEU A 147 12.71 13.69 -5.57
CA LEU A 147 11.90 13.31 -6.73
C LEU A 147 12.62 13.75 -8.00
N ASN A 148 13.13 12.79 -8.76
CA ASN A 148 13.68 13.07 -10.08
C ASN A 148 12.52 13.26 -11.07
N THR A 149 12.27 14.51 -11.43
CA THR A 149 11.27 14.93 -12.42
C THR A 149 11.82 14.96 -13.84
N ASP A 150 13.12 14.77 -14.07
CA ASP A 150 13.74 14.89 -15.39
C ASP A 150 13.29 13.80 -16.38
N LYS A 151 12.76 12.68 -15.85
CA LYS A 151 12.16 11.58 -16.62
C LYS A 151 10.67 11.40 -16.33
N SER A 152 10.00 12.49 -15.96
CA SER A 152 8.58 12.41 -15.66
C SER A 152 7.76 12.13 -16.93
N SER A 153 6.66 11.42 -16.76
CA SER A 153 5.68 11.22 -17.82
C SER A 153 4.29 11.43 -17.27
N VAL A 154 3.50 12.22 -17.99
CA VAL A 154 2.08 12.38 -17.69
C VAL A 154 1.41 11.03 -17.92
N ILE A 155 0.75 10.53 -16.89
CA ILE A 155 -0.04 9.30 -16.96
C ILE A 155 -1.52 9.63 -16.96
N ASN A 156 -2.35 8.65 -17.33
CA ASN A 156 -3.78 8.78 -17.09
C ASN A 156 -4.01 9.03 -15.58
N PRO A 157 -4.95 9.90 -15.20
CA PRO A 157 -5.25 10.16 -13.80
C PRO A 157 -5.52 8.85 -13.05
N GLN A 158 -4.82 8.65 -11.93
CA GLN A 158 -5.01 7.51 -11.04
C GLN A 158 -6.08 7.79 -9.98
N GLY A 159 -7.15 8.46 -10.39
CA GLY A 159 -8.24 8.85 -9.52
C GLY A 159 -9.14 9.92 -10.12
N VAL A 160 -10.03 10.45 -9.29
CA VAL A 160 -10.92 11.57 -9.61
C VAL A 160 -10.23 12.91 -9.37
N TYR A 161 -9.30 12.99 -8.42
CA TYR A 161 -8.69 14.24 -7.95
C TYR A 161 -7.24 14.40 -8.37
N GLY A 162 -6.91 15.62 -8.80
CA GLY A 162 -5.53 16.03 -9.10
C GLY A 162 -5.01 15.54 -10.45
N GLU A 163 -3.84 16.07 -10.82
CA GLU A 163 -3.09 15.66 -12.00
C GLU A 163 -2.02 14.66 -11.58
N SER A 164 -2.02 13.46 -12.18
CA SER A 164 -1.07 12.39 -11.86
C SER A 164 0.12 12.37 -12.82
N GLU A 165 1.31 12.32 -12.25
CA GLU A 165 2.59 12.28 -12.96
C GLU A 165 3.41 11.09 -12.44
N LYS A 166 3.92 10.26 -13.36
CA LYS A 166 4.86 9.20 -13.01
C LYS A 166 6.25 9.81 -12.88
N VAL A 167 6.86 9.65 -11.71
CA VAL A 167 8.18 10.19 -11.38
C VAL A 167 9.07 9.11 -10.75
N LYS A 168 10.38 9.36 -10.68
CA LYS A 168 11.32 8.43 -10.08
C LYS A 168 11.76 8.95 -8.71
N TRP A 169 11.61 8.14 -7.67
CA TRP A 169 12.04 8.43 -6.30
C TRP A 169 13.03 7.35 -5.84
N ARG A 170 14.28 7.75 -5.54
CA ARG A 170 15.37 6.85 -5.09
C ARG A 170 15.54 5.56 -5.93
N GLY A 171 15.31 5.63 -7.25
CA GLY A 171 15.38 4.43 -8.10
C GLY A 171 14.04 3.80 -8.46
N THR A 172 12.98 4.10 -7.71
CA THR A 172 11.66 3.47 -7.81
C THR A 172 10.66 4.36 -8.52
N TRP A 173 9.80 3.77 -9.35
CA TRP A 173 8.70 4.51 -9.96
C TRP A 173 7.60 4.76 -8.93
N VAL A 174 7.19 6.02 -8.80
CA VAL A 174 6.09 6.44 -7.93
C VAL A 174 5.15 7.35 -8.71
N VAL A 175 3.97 7.55 -8.17
CA VAL A 175 2.99 8.49 -8.73
C VAL A 175 2.90 9.70 -7.83
N LYS A 176 3.18 10.84 -8.43
CA LYS A 176 3.02 12.17 -7.87
C LYS A 176 1.66 12.70 -8.34
N THR A 177 0.73 12.89 -7.42
CA THR A 177 -0.58 13.48 -7.69
C THR A 177 -0.63 14.89 -7.12
N VAL A 178 -0.74 15.88 -8.00
CA VAL A 178 -0.79 17.30 -7.63
C VAL A 178 -2.24 17.73 -7.51
N ILE A 179 -2.64 18.21 -6.34
CA ILE A 179 -3.96 18.76 -6.09
C ILE A 179 -3.83 20.27 -5.88
N LYS A 180 -4.35 21.04 -6.83
CA LYS A 180 -4.34 22.51 -6.81
C LYS A 180 -5.47 23.02 -5.90
N SER A 181 -5.23 24.13 -5.19
CA SER A 181 -6.10 24.78 -4.19
C SER A 181 -7.50 25.23 -4.64
N GLN A 182 -7.96 24.91 -5.86
CA GLN A 182 -9.08 25.62 -6.51
C GLN A 182 -10.40 24.83 -6.65
N ILE A 183 -10.61 23.77 -5.87
CA ILE A 183 -11.98 23.24 -5.70
C ILE A 183 -12.58 23.99 -4.50
N GLN A 184 -13.52 24.90 -4.82
CA GLN A 184 -14.20 25.86 -3.94
C GLN A 184 -14.31 25.46 -2.46
N HIS A 185 -14.13 26.47 -1.59
CA HIS A 185 -14.32 26.40 -0.13
C HIS A 185 -15.47 25.48 0.30
N PRO A 186 -15.36 24.81 1.47
CA PRO A 186 -14.27 24.85 2.44
C PRO A 186 -13.49 23.53 2.37
N VAL A 187 -12.18 23.52 2.12
CA VAL A 187 -11.35 22.31 2.35
C VAL A 187 -9.98 22.77 2.80
N LYS A 188 -9.53 22.29 3.96
CA LYS A 188 -8.12 22.44 4.36
C LYS A 188 -7.36 21.32 3.66
N MET A 189 -6.76 21.65 2.52
CA MET A 189 -6.01 20.73 1.64
C MET A 189 -4.61 20.39 2.19
N ILE A 190 -4.51 20.12 3.49
CA ILE A 190 -3.26 19.71 4.14
C ILE A 190 -3.57 18.54 5.06
N LEU A 191 -2.95 17.39 4.79
CA LEU A 191 -2.94 16.28 5.72
C LEU A 191 -2.17 16.72 6.98
N SER A 192 -2.75 16.50 8.15
CA SER A 192 -1.98 16.68 9.38
C SER A 192 -0.84 15.66 9.43
N SER A 193 0.22 15.93 10.21
CA SER A 193 1.28 14.93 10.42
C SER A 193 0.71 13.58 10.88
N LYS A 194 -0.32 13.61 11.72
CA LYS A 194 -1.04 12.41 12.18
C LYS A 194 -1.75 11.67 11.04
N ASP A 195 -2.43 12.41 10.16
CA ASP A 195 -3.11 11.81 9.01
C ASP A 195 -2.10 11.21 8.03
N ASN A 196 -0.98 11.90 7.80
CA ASN A 196 0.10 11.42 6.93
C ASN A 196 0.71 10.12 7.48
N THR A 197 1.03 10.06 8.78
CA THR A 197 1.53 8.84 9.42
C THR A 197 0.50 7.72 9.32
N LEU A 198 -0.77 7.99 9.63
CA LEU A 198 -1.84 7.00 9.52
C LEU A 198 -1.93 6.41 8.11
N LEU A 199 -1.96 7.26 7.08
CA LEU A 199 -2.03 6.82 5.69
C LEU A 199 -0.78 6.04 5.27
N GLN A 200 0.39 6.43 5.78
CA GLN A 200 1.66 5.72 5.59
C GLN A 200 1.73 4.39 6.32
N GLU A 201 0.83 4.09 7.27
CA GLU A 201 0.76 2.81 7.99
C GLU A 201 -0.21 1.82 7.34
N LEU A 202 -1.15 2.30 6.51
CA LEU A 202 -2.11 1.43 5.83
C LEU A 202 -1.37 0.51 4.84
N ARG A 203 -1.44 -0.80 5.10
CA ARG A 203 -0.79 -1.85 4.31
C ARG A 203 -1.78 -2.97 4.06
N HIS A 204 -2.22 -3.10 2.83
CA HIS A 204 -3.14 -4.16 2.41
C HIS A 204 -3.04 -4.38 0.89
N PRO A 205 -3.09 -5.63 0.39
CA PRO A 205 -2.93 -5.93 -1.04
C PRO A 205 -3.95 -5.22 -1.93
N ASN A 206 -5.14 -4.91 -1.40
CA ASN A 206 -6.20 -4.20 -2.12
C ASN A 206 -6.34 -2.72 -1.74
N ILE A 207 -5.34 -2.11 -1.11
CA ILE A 207 -5.29 -0.65 -0.84
C ILE A 207 -4.07 -0.08 -1.55
N LEU A 208 -4.25 1.02 -2.29
CA LEU A 208 -3.15 1.70 -2.96
C LEU A 208 -2.18 2.24 -1.91
N GLN A 209 -0.90 1.95 -2.08
CA GLN A 209 0.11 2.35 -1.12
C GLN A 209 0.35 3.86 -1.14
N PHE A 210 0.05 4.53 -0.03
CA PHE A 210 0.46 5.90 0.24
C PHE A 210 1.87 5.95 0.81
N LEU A 211 2.76 6.73 0.18
CA LEU A 211 4.16 6.85 0.60
C LEU A 211 4.38 8.15 1.39
N GLY A 212 3.64 9.21 1.07
CA GLY A 212 3.72 10.46 1.81
C GLY A 212 3.05 11.61 1.08
N SER A 213 3.03 12.76 1.72
CA SER A 213 2.55 14.00 1.13
C SER A 213 3.55 15.13 1.34
N ILE A 214 3.53 16.08 0.41
CA ILE A 214 4.35 17.28 0.42
C ILE A 214 3.40 18.46 0.20
N VAL A 215 3.62 19.55 0.93
CA VAL A 215 2.88 20.81 0.74
C VAL A 215 3.85 21.84 0.19
N GLN A 216 3.58 22.36 -1.00
CA GLN A 216 4.40 23.38 -1.64
C GLN A 216 3.52 24.58 -2.04
N GLY A 217 3.59 25.65 -1.25
CA GLY A 217 2.76 26.83 -1.46
C GLY A 217 1.27 26.49 -1.32
N GLU A 218 0.53 26.60 -2.44
CA GLU A 218 -0.90 26.27 -2.51
C GLU A 218 -1.19 24.87 -3.07
N GLU A 219 -0.16 24.10 -3.41
CA GLU A 219 -0.33 22.77 -3.98
C GLU A 219 -0.04 21.71 -2.93
N MET A 220 -0.94 20.73 -2.86
CA MET A 220 -0.72 19.50 -2.12
C MET A 220 -0.29 18.42 -3.08
N ILE A 221 0.84 17.79 -2.81
CA ILE A 221 1.41 16.72 -3.61
C ILE A 221 1.31 15.43 -2.82
N LEU A 222 0.66 14.42 -3.39
CA LEU A 222 0.57 13.08 -2.82
C LEU A 222 1.50 12.15 -3.57
N ILE A 223 2.26 11.34 -2.84
CA ILE A 223 3.14 10.33 -3.40
C ILE A 223 2.57 8.95 -3.06
N THR A 224 2.32 8.16 -4.10
CA THR A 224 1.75 6.82 -4.02
C THR A 224 2.58 5.82 -4.84
N GLU A 225 2.40 4.52 -4.62
CA GLU A 225 3.02 3.51 -5.47
C GLU A 225 2.59 3.68 -6.94
N TYR A 226 3.48 3.34 -7.85
CA TYR A 226 3.14 3.29 -9.27
C TYR A 226 2.53 1.95 -9.65
N LEU A 227 1.27 1.99 -10.06
CA LEU A 227 0.60 0.86 -10.70
C LEU A 227 0.63 1.03 -12.23
N PRO A 228 1.25 0.09 -12.98
CA PRO A 228 1.45 0.24 -14.43
C PRO A 228 0.23 -0.09 -15.29
N LYS A 229 -0.86 -0.61 -14.70
CA LYS A 229 -2.11 -0.87 -15.41
C LYS A 229 -3.08 0.29 -15.23
N ASP A 230 -4.14 0.28 -16.03
CA ASP A 230 -5.17 1.32 -15.98
C ASP A 230 -6.12 1.16 -14.78
N ASN A 231 -6.88 2.23 -14.50
CA ASN A 231 -8.03 2.15 -13.60
C ASN A 231 -9.19 1.34 -14.21
N LEU A 232 -10.13 0.93 -13.37
CA LEU A 232 -11.25 0.07 -13.76
C LEU A 232 -12.14 0.74 -14.81
N ASP A 233 -12.34 2.06 -14.77
CA ASP A 233 -13.10 2.79 -15.79
C ASP A 233 -12.51 2.60 -17.21
N LEU A 234 -11.20 2.80 -17.34
CA LEU A 234 -10.49 2.59 -18.60
C LEU A 234 -10.45 1.12 -19.02
N ILE A 235 -10.32 0.19 -18.07
CA ILE A 235 -10.39 -1.25 -18.35
C ILE A 235 -11.76 -1.63 -18.92
N LEU A 236 -12.84 -1.14 -18.32
CA LEU A 236 -14.21 -1.39 -18.77
C LEU A 236 -14.48 -0.76 -20.15
N LYS A 237 -13.95 0.44 -20.42
CA LYS A 237 -14.03 1.08 -21.74
C LYS A 237 -13.29 0.29 -22.82
N LYS A 238 -12.13 -0.30 -22.50
CA LYS A 238 -11.31 -1.08 -23.45
C LYS A 238 -11.84 -2.49 -23.69
N LYS A 239 -12.24 -3.21 -22.63
CA LYS A 239 -12.66 -4.61 -22.70
C LYS A 239 -14.17 -4.79 -22.87
N GLY A 240 -14.96 -3.78 -22.56
CA GLY A 240 -16.42 -3.90 -22.47
C GLY A 240 -16.83 -4.69 -21.23
N ARG A 241 -17.81 -5.58 -21.40
CA ARG A 241 -18.34 -6.40 -20.31
C ARG A 241 -17.29 -7.40 -19.81
N LEU A 242 -17.04 -7.39 -18.51
CA LEU A 242 -16.18 -8.37 -17.86
C LEU A 242 -16.83 -9.75 -17.85
N ASP A 243 -16.01 -10.79 -17.96
CA ASP A 243 -16.43 -12.16 -17.70
C ASP A 243 -16.67 -12.35 -16.19
N PHE A 244 -17.53 -13.31 -15.85
CA PHE A 244 -17.97 -13.54 -14.48
C PHE A 244 -16.81 -13.80 -13.50
N PRO A 245 -15.78 -14.62 -13.82
CA PRO A 245 -14.65 -14.83 -12.93
C PRO A 245 -13.86 -13.55 -12.60
N THR A 246 -13.60 -12.71 -13.61
CA THR A 246 -12.90 -11.43 -13.39
C THR A 246 -13.73 -10.47 -12.57
N ALA A 247 -15.03 -10.36 -12.87
CA ALA A 247 -15.94 -9.50 -12.11
C ALA A 247 -16.02 -9.92 -10.64
N LEU A 248 -16.10 -11.23 -10.37
CA LEU A 248 -16.12 -11.76 -9.01
C LEU A 248 -14.80 -11.49 -8.27
N ARG A 249 -13.66 -11.66 -8.93
CA ARG A 249 -12.34 -11.35 -8.35
C ARG A 249 -12.24 -9.86 -7.98
N TYR A 250 -12.63 -8.97 -8.88
CA TYR A 250 -12.63 -7.53 -8.62
C TYR A 250 -13.55 -7.16 -7.46
N ALA A 251 -14.75 -7.73 -7.40
CA ALA A 251 -15.66 -7.51 -6.27
C ALA A 251 -15.05 -7.96 -4.94
N LEU A 252 -14.35 -9.10 -4.93
CA LEU A 252 -13.68 -9.62 -3.74
C LEU A 252 -12.51 -8.74 -3.30
N ASP A 253 -11.68 -8.28 -4.25
CA ASP A 253 -10.57 -7.36 -4.00
C ASP A 253 -11.06 -6.06 -3.33
N ILE A 254 -12.11 -5.46 -3.90
CA ILE A 254 -12.75 -4.26 -3.37
C ILE A 254 -13.30 -4.52 -1.96
N ALA A 255 -14.03 -5.62 -1.77
CA ALA A 255 -14.62 -5.97 -0.47
C ALA A 255 -13.55 -6.16 0.61
N ARG A 256 -12.42 -6.80 0.28
CA ARG A 256 -11.28 -6.99 1.19
C ARG A 256 -10.66 -5.65 1.58
N GLY A 257 -10.38 -4.78 0.60
CA GLY A 257 -9.85 -3.44 0.86
C GLY A 257 -10.78 -2.60 1.73
N MET A 258 -12.07 -2.54 1.40
CA MET A 258 -13.05 -1.79 2.19
C MET A 258 -13.18 -2.33 3.62
N ASN A 259 -13.20 -3.65 3.79
CA ASN A 259 -13.23 -4.28 5.12
C ASN A 259 -11.98 -3.93 5.94
N TYR A 260 -10.81 -3.88 5.31
CA TYR A 260 -9.57 -3.44 5.96
C TYR A 260 -9.68 -1.99 6.47
N LEU A 261 -10.11 -1.05 5.62
CA LEU A 261 -10.30 0.35 6.01
C LEU A 261 -11.31 0.52 7.15
N HIS A 262 -12.43 -0.22 7.10
CA HIS A 262 -13.48 -0.15 8.11
C HIS A 262 -13.08 -0.76 9.46
N LYS A 263 -12.12 -1.68 9.47
CA LYS A 263 -11.60 -2.28 10.71
C LYS A 263 -10.67 -1.36 11.47
N HIS A 264 -10.19 -0.28 10.85
CA HIS A 264 -9.30 0.67 11.51
C HIS A 264 -9.93 1.30 12.76
N LYS A 265 -9.15 1.43 13.84
CA LYS A 265 -9.58 1.96 15.15
C LYS A 265 -8.66 3.10 15.61
N PRO A 266 -9.15 4.05 16.42
CA PRO A 266 -10.49 4.14 17.02
C PRO A 266 -11.58 4.55 16.03
N LYS A 267 -11.20 5.21 14.93
CA LYS A 267 -12.11 5.64 13.87
C LYS A 267 -11.90 4.77 12.61
N PRO A 268 -12.95 4.12 12.10
CA PRO A 268 -12.96 3.50 10.78
C PRO A 268 -12.64 4.52 9.69
N ILE A 269 -11.86 4.13 8.69
CA ILE A 269 -11.65 4.95 7.50
C ILE A 269 -12.78 4.66 6.53
N VAL A 270 -13.65 5.64 6.30
CA VAL A 270 -14.78 5.52 5.39
C VAL A 270 -14.45 6.21 4.08
N HIS A 271 -14.45 5.46 2.98
CA HIS A 271 -14.06 6.00 1.67
C HIS A 271 -15.06 7.01 1.09
N ASN A 272 -16.37 6.77 1.26
CA ASN A 272 -17.49 7.61 0.79
C ASN A 272 -17.58 7.94 -0.72
N ASN A 273 -16.63 7.50 -1.55
CA ASN A 273 -16.59 7.83 -2.97
C ASN A 273 -15.90 6.74 -3.80
N LEU A 274 -16.45 5.53 -3.77
CA LEU A 274 -15.92 4.41 -4.54
C LEU A 274 -16.31 4.58 -6.03
N ASP A 275 -15.39 5.13 -6.82
CA ASP A 275 -15.53 5.34 -8.26
C ASP A 275 -14.62 4.36 -9.04
N PRO A 276 -15.04 3.84 -10.22
CA PRO A 276 -14.16 2.99 -11.04
C PRO A 276 -12.81 3.63 -11.41
N ARG A 277 -12.69 4.96 -11.39
CA ARG A 277 -11.42 5.68 -11.58
C ARG A 277 -10.46 5.56 -10.40
N ASN A 278 -11.00 5.27 -9.21
CA ASN A 278 -10.25 5.09 -7.95
C ASN A 278 -9.86 3.63 -7.70
N LEU A 279 -10.24 2.73 -8.61
CA LEU A 279 -9.91 1.32 -8.55
C LEU A 279 -8.81 1.02 -9.56
N LEU A 280 -7.60 0.84 -9.07
CA LEU A 280 -6.40 0.71 -9.89
C LEU A 280 -5.99 -0.75 -9.96
N GLN A 281 -5.66 -1.23 -11.15
CA GLN A 281 -5.17 -2.59 -11.31
C GLN A 281 -3.66 -2.65 -11.12
N ASP A 282 -3.19 -3.65 -10.37
CA ASP A 282 -1.76 -3.94 -10.24
C ASP A 282 -1.26 -4.88 -11.37
N GLU A 283 0.03 -5.23 -11.34
CA GLU A 283 0.62 -6.17 -12.31
C GLU A 283 0.03 -7.59 -12.21
N SER A 284 -0.48 -7.94 -11.03
CA SER A 284 -1.12 -9.22 -10.67
C SER A 284 -2.51 -9.38 -11.25
N GLY A 285 -3.11 -8.27 -11.70
CA GLY A 285 -4.49 -8.23 -12.13
C GLY A 285 -5.49 -8.09 -10.99
N HIS A 286 -5.03 -7.79 -9.77
CA HIS A 286 -5.85 -7.45 -8.62
C HIS A 286 -6.16 -5.96 -8.59
N LEU A 287 -7.28 -5.60 -7.98
CA LEU A 287 -7.64 -4.20 -7.76
C LEU A 287 -7.13 -3.69 -6.42
N LYS A 288 -6.63 -2.46 -6.45
CA LYS A 288 -6.28 -1.63 -5.31
C LYS A 288 -7.18 -0.40 -5.25
N ILE A 289 -7.69 -0.09 -4.07
CA ILE A 289 -8.51 1.07 -3.81
C ILE A 289 -7.60 2.28 -3.55
N GLY A 290 -7.68 3.29 -4.40
CA GLY A 290 -7.05 4.61 -4.23
C GLY A 290 -8.02 5.64 -3.66
N GLU A 291 -7.55 6.86 -3.43
CA GLU A 291 -8.35 8.01 -2.96
C GLU A 291 -9.11 7.85 -1.65
N TYR A 292 -8.78 6.84 -0.85
CA TYR A 292 -9.36 6.63 0.47
C TYR A 292 -8.99 7.74 1.48
N TRP A 293 -7.99 8.58 1.17
CA TRP A 293 -7.58 9.75 1.96
C TRP A 293 -8.50 10.96 1.79
N VAL A 294 -9.38 10.97 0.77
CA VAL A 294 -10.19 12.15 0.41
C VAL A 294 -11.07 12.61 1.58
N GLN A 295 -11.73 11.69 2.28
CA GLN A 295 -12.58 12.02 3.44
C GLN A 295 -11.81 12.73 4.57
N MET A 296 -10.53 12.40 4.75
CA MET A 296 -9.69 13.00 5.79
C MET A 296 -9.39 14.48 5.53
N LEU A 297 -9.41 14.90 4.27
CA LEU A 297 -9.29 16.31 3.89
C LEU A 297 -10.58 17.08 4.20
N TYR A 298 -11.75 16.42 4.13
CA TYR A 298 -13.06 17.04 4.40
C TYR A 298 -13.41 17.15 5.89
N GLU A 299 -13.00 16.20 6.74
CA GLU A 299 -13.39 16.17 8.16
C GLU A 299 -12.83 17.34 9.01
N GLN A 300 -11.81 18.07 8.55
CA GLN A 300 -11.21 19.17 9.33
C GLN A 300 -12.08 20.45 9.43
N ILE A 301 -13.32 20.43 8.92
CA ILE A 301 -14.22 21.61 8.88
C ILE A 301 -15.36 21.52 9.90
N GLN A 302 -15.58 20.36 10.52
CA GLN A 302 -16.49 20.24 11.65
C GLN A 302 -15.74 19.92 12.95
N PRO A 303 -14.99 20.87 13.54
CA PRO A 303 -14.33 20.63 14.81
C PRO A 303 -15.24 20.81 16.04
N ASN A 304 -16.55 21.09 15.93
CA ASN A 304 -17.48 21.09 17.08
C ASN A 304 -18.95 21.19 16.65
N GLN A 305 -19.79 20.24 17.06
CA GLN A 305 -21.21 20.49 17.38
C GLN A 305 -21.62 19.71 18.63
N ASP A 306 -21.04 20.10 19.77
CA ASP A 306 -21.81 20.16 21.01
C ASP A 306 -22.47 21.55 21.06
N ALA A 307 -23.63 21.68 20.41
CA ALA A 307 -24.61 22.73 20.66
C ALA A 307 -25.98 22.29 20.14
N CYS A 308 -26.76 21.70 21.04
CA CYS A 308 -28.22 21.80 21.19
C CYS A 308 -29.04 22.40 20.00
N MET A 309 -30.01 21.59 19.55
CA MET A 309 -31.35 21.94 19.03
C MET A 309 -31.55 22.41 17.58
N SER A 310 -32.25 21.51 16.86
CA SER A 310 -33.33 21.69 15.87
C SER A 310 -33.01 21.49 14.37
N PRO A 311 -33.96 20.89 13.61
CA PRO A 311 -33.67 20.21 12.36
C PRO A 311 -34.10 21.06 11.17
N THR A 312 -33.16 21.68 10.44
CA THR A 312 -33.40 22.09 9.05
C THR A 312 -32.10 22.50 8.37
N SER A 313 -31.55 21.61 7.56
CA SER A 313 -30.98 21.93 6.23
C SER A 313 -30.47 20.64 5.59
N HIS A 314 -31.40 19.96 4.92
CA HIS A 314 -31.08 18.96 3.90
C HIS A 314 -30.28 19.64 2.79
N LEU A 315 -28.96 19.46 2.78
CA LEU A 315 -28.17 19.48 1.55
C LEU A 315 -28.04 18.02 1.11
N GLN A 316 -28.66 17.74 -0.03
CA GLN A 316 -28.98 16.41 -0.55
C GLN A 316 -27.72 15.57 -0.85
N PHE A 317 -27.34 14.69 0.07
CA PHE A 317 -26.67 13.44 -0.28
C PHE A 317 -27.75 12.37 -0.47
N HIS A 318 -28.35 12.33 -1.67
CA HIS A 318 -29.19 11.21 -2.07
C HIS A 318 -29.04 10.97 -3.57
N SER A 319 -28.28 9.93 -3.92
CA SER A 319 -28.22 9.16 -5.16
C SER A 319 -26.76 8.69 -5.26
N PHE A 320 -26.36 7.49 -4.84
CA PHE A 320 -26.71 6.22 -5.46
C PHE A 320 -26.50 5.08 -4.44
N ILE A 321 -27.58 4.60 -3.83
CA ILE A 321 -27.71 3.19 -3.49
C ILE A 321 -28.84 2.70 -4.38
N SER A 322 -28.48 2.26 -5.58
CA SER A 322 -29.35 1.54 -6.51
C SER A 322 -28.54 1.16 -7.73
N CYS A 323 -28.00 -0.07 -7.72
CA CYS A 323 -28.02 -1.05 -8.82
C CYS A 323 -26.74 -1.89 -8.85
N PHE A 324 -26.92 -3.15 -8.43
CA PHE A 324 -26.05 -4.33 -8.53
C PHE A 324 -24.86 -4.44 -7.58
#